data_AF-A0A3L7VGJ3-F1
#
_entry.id   AF-A0A3L7VGJ3-F1
#
_cell.length_a   1.000
_cell.length_b   1.000
_cell.length_c   1.000
_cell.angle_alpha   90.00
_cell.angle_beta   90.00
_cell.angle_gamma   90.00
#
_symmetry.space_group_name_H-M   'P 1'
#
loop_
_entity.id
_entity.type
_entity.pdbx_description
1 polymer ?
#
loop_
_entity_poly.entity_id
_entity_poly.type
_entity_poly.pdbx_seq_one_letter_code
_entity_poly.pdbx_strand_id
1 'polypeptide(L)'
;QKLGVWEQLPLAVQKYLGQGNSKRETLKQTPAWAENQILGSNKIALKSCAKMARSLGLETILLGSNFEGDTNALAQIHLEILRSIRQRTFEGVPKTNTRPICLLSGGETTMRLVPHPGPGGRNQAFALELLLGLGRDEVNNLCLLSAGTDGEDGPTNSAGAWVDGLAWEKLHEWRKGHPMESQNLLATQSNNLLLGHAQALFAPGPTGTNVMDVRIGVILQESL
;
A
#
# COMPACT_ATOMS: atom_id res chain seq x y z
N GLN A 1 -33.89 -0.47 -11.78
CA GLN A 1 -35.06 -0.72 -10.90
C GLN A 1 -34.69 -0.63 -9.43
N LYS A 2 -33.81 -1.48 -8.86
CA LYS A 2 -33.41 -1.41 -7.44
C LYS A 2 -32.89 -0.04 -6.96
N LEU A 3 -32.18 0.68 -7.82
CA LEU A 3 -31.66 2.03 -7.53
C LEU A 3 -32.65 3.17 -7.87
N GLY A 4 -33.89 2.86 -8.28
CA GLY A 4 -34.90 3.88 -8.65
C GLY A 4 -34.65 4.64 -9.96
N VAL A 5 -33.50 4.43 -10.62
CA VAL A 5 -33.10 5.21 -11.81
C VAL A 5 -33.66 4.72 -13.15
N TRP A 6 -34.55 3.72 -13.18
CA TRP A 6 -34.97 3.09 -14.45
C TRP A 6 -35.67 4.08 -15.38
N GLU A 7 -36.63 4.84 -14.86
CA GLU A 7 -37.39 5.85 -15.62
C GLU A 7 -36.53 7.03 -16.06
N GLN A 8 -35.37 7.24 -15.42
CA GLN A 8 -34.41 8.28 -15.78
C GLN A 8 -33.49 7.86 -16.94
N LEU A 9 -33.47 6.56 -17.30
CA LEU A 9 -32.66 6.08 -18.40
C LEU A 9 -33.27 6.54 -19.73
N PRO A 10 -32.44 6.82 -20.76
CA PRO A 10 -32.93 7.06 -22.11
C PRO A 10 -33.82 5.90 -22.60
N LEU A 11 -34.91 6.23 -23.32
CA LEU A 11 -35.87 5.23 -23.82
C LEU A 11 -35.22 4.11 -24.64
N ALA A 12 -34.16 4.43 -25.40
CA ALA A 12 -33.40 3.44 -26.17
C ALA A 12 -32.75 2.38 -25.27
N VAL A 13 -32.22 2.78 -24.11
CA VAL A 13 -31.59 1.88 -23.13
C VAL A 13 -32.65 1.03 -22.44
N GLN A 14 -33.76 1.66 -22.02
CA GLN A 14 -34.88 0.92 -21.43
C GLN A 14 -35.41 -0.15 -22.38
N LYS A 15 -35.60 0.21 -23.65
CA LYS A 15 -36.04 -0.71 -24.71
C LYS A 15 -35.03 -1.83 -24.93
N TYR A 16 -33.74 -1.53 -25.01
CA TYR A 16 -32.69 -2.52 -25.22
C TYR A 16 -32.61 -3.53 -24.07
N LEU A 17 -32.55 -3.06 -22.83
CA LEU A 17 -32.44 -3.91 -21.64
C LEU A 17 -33.75 -4.66 -21.34
N GLY A 18 -34.90 -4.01 -21.55
CA GLY A 18 -36.22 -4.59 -21.26
C GLY A 18 -36.66 -5.69 -22.23
N GLN A 19 -36.14 -5.68 -23.46
CA GLN A 19 -36.46 -6.73 -24.45
C GLN A 19 -35.79 -8.07 -24.15
N GLY A 20 -34.65 -8.09 -23.44
CA GLY A 20 -33.90 -9.30 -23.11
C GLY A 20 -33.60 -10.17 -24.35
N ASN A 21 -32.48 -9.93 -25.03
CA ASN A 21 -32.14 -10.69 -26.23
C ASN A 21 -31.19 -11.86 -25.90
N SER A 22 -31.74 -13.08 -25.84
CA SER A 22 -30.96 -14.30 -25.56
C SER A 22 -29.84 -14.57 -26.57
N LYS A 23 -29.93 -14.05 -27.80
CA LYS A 23 -28.88 -14.16 -28.83
C LYS A 23 -27.79 -13.08 -28.72
N ARG A 24 -28.01 -12.03 -27.92
CA ARG A 24 -27.04 -10.94 -27.65
C ARG A 24 -26.70 -10.83 -26.16
N GLU A 25 -26.96 -11.90 -25.43
CA GLU A 25 -26.63 -11.98 -24.02
C GLU A 25 -25.10 -12.01 -23.84
N THR A 26 -24.63 -11.48 -22.72
CA THR A 26 -23.21 -11.56 -22.34
C THR A 26 -22.80 -13.01 -22.15
N LEU A 27 -21.55 -13.35 -22.49
CA LEU A 27 -21.01 -14.71 -22.34
C LEU A 27 -21.18 -15.20 -20.89
N LYS A 28 -21.73 -16.40 -20.74
CA LYS A 28 -21.94 -17.04 -19.42
C LYS A 28 -20.80 -17.99 -19.04
N GLN A 29 -19.98 -18.38 -20.03
CA GLN A 29 -18.80 -19.21 -19.87
C GLN A 29 -17.75 -18.76 -20.88
N THR A 30 -16.47 -18.99 -20.58
CA THR A 30 -15.38 -18.71 -21.52
C THR A 30 -15.50 -19.65 -22.72
N PRO A 31 -15.55 -19.12 -23.97
CA PRO A 31 -15.61 -19.96 -25.16
C PRO A 31 -14.36 -20.84 -25.33
N ALA A 32 -14.52 -22.01 -25.94
CA ALA A 32 -13.42 -22.97 -26.15
C ALA A 32 -12.25 -22.43 -27.00
N TRP A 33 -12.49 -21.40 -27.82
CA TRP A 33 -11.47 -20.74 -28.64
C TRP A 33 -10.74 -19.60 -27.90
N ALA A 34 -11.18 -19.24 -26.69
CA ALA A 34 -10.63 -18.12 -25.95
C ALA A 34 -9.71 -18.60 -24.82
N GLU A 35 -8.47 -18.10 -24.82
CA GLU A 35 -7.53 -18.25 -23.72
C GLU A 35 -7.27 -16.87 -23.10
N ASN A 36 -7.32 -16.78 -21.77
CA ASN A 36 -7.06 -15.54 -21.04
C ASN A 36 -5.90 -15.77 -20.08
N GLN A 37 -4.84 -14.98 -20.21
CA GLN A 37 -3.67 -15.03 -19.34
C GLN A 37 -3.43 -13.67 -18.69
N ILE A 38 -3.17 -13.68 -17.38
CA ILE A 38 -2.81 -12.49 -16.63
C ILE A 38 -1.29 -12.33 -16.68
N LEU A 39 -0.82 -11.37 -17.47
CA LEU A 39 0.62 -11.09 -17.64
C LEU A 39 1.15 -10.10 -16.60
N GLY A 40 0.29 -9.25 -16.04
CA GLY A 40 0.61 -8.27 -15.01
C GLY A 40 -0.42 -8.30 -13.89
N SER A 41 0.04 -8.44 -12.65
CA SER A 41 -0.80 -8.31 -11.46
C SER A 41 0.06 -8.01 -10.25
N ASN A 42 -0.55 -7.52 -9.17
CA ASN A 42 0.14 -7.27 -7.90
C ASN A 42 0.85 -8.53 -7.40
N LYS A 43 0.18 -9.68 -7.52
CA LYS A 43 0.73 -11.00 -7.19
C LYS A 43 2.01 -11.33 -7.98
N ILE A 44 2.06 -11.00 -9.27
CA ILE A 44 3.26 -11.20 -10.11
C ILE A 44 4.38 -10.25 -9.68
N ALA A 45 4.07 -8.99 -9.41
CA ALA A 45 5.02 -8.01 -8.90
C ALA A 45 5.65 -8.47 -7.57
N LEU A 46 4.83 -8.81 -6.57
CA LEU A 46 5.32 -9.25 -5.25
C LEU A 46 6.11 -10.56 -5.32
N LYS A 47 5.72 -11.51 -6.18
CA LYS A 47 6.52 -12.72 -6.41
C LYS A 47 7.90 -12.39 -6.99
N SER A 48 7.99 -11.37 -7.85
CA SER A 48 9.26 -10.90 -8.41
C SER A 48 10.11 -10.23 -7.32
N CYS A 49 9.51 -9.39 -6.47
CA CYS A 49 10.17 -8.84 -5.28
C CYS A 49 10.69 -9.95 -4.36
N ALA A 50 9.88 -10.97 -4.08
CA ALA A 50 10.26 -12.10 -3.24
C ALA A 50 11.42 -12.91 -3.83
N LYS A 51 11.44 -13.12 -5.15
CA LYS A 51 12.56 -13.78 -5.83
C LYS A 51 13.84 -12.97 -5.71
N MET A 52 13.76 -11.65 -5.90
CA MET A 52 14.90 -10.74 -5.72
C MET A 52 15.41 -10.76 -4.28
N ALA A 53 14.53 -10.59 -3.30
CA ALA A 53 14.89 -10.60 -1.88
C ALA A 53 15.63 -11.89 -1.47
N ARG A 54 15.12 -13.05 -1.89
CA ARG A 54 15.79 -14.35 -1.64
C ARG A 54 17.16 -14.44 -2.33
N SER A 55 17.29 -13.90 -3.55
CA SER A 55 18.59 -13.88 -4.25
C SER A 55 19.63 -12.99 -3.55
N LEU A 56 19.19 -12.00 -2.77
CA LEU A 56 20.02 -11.17 -1.91
C LEU A 56 20.29 -11.80 -0.52
N GLY A 57 19.84 -13.04 -0.29
CA GLY A 57 20.03 -13.75 0.97
C GLY A 57 19.05 -13.37 2.09
N LEU A 58 17.99 -12.61 1.78
CA LEU A 58 16.98 -12.19 2.75
C LEU A 58 15.98 -13.34 2.99
N GLU A 59 15.64 -13.57 4.26
CA GLU A 59 14.45 -14.35 4.58
C GLU A 59 13.22 -13.57 4.15
N THR A 60 12.22 -14.20 3.52
CA THR A 60 11.16 -13.45 2.83
C THR A 60 9.78 -13.88 3.30
N ILE A 61 9.05 -12.94 3.91
CA ILE A 61 7.66 -13.10 4.32
C ILE A 61 6.77 -12.37 3.32
N LEU A 62 5.90 -13.10 2.63
CA LEU A 62 4.88 -12.52 1.74
C LEU A 62 3.51 -12.63 2.41
N LEU A 63 2.97 -11.50 2.89
CA LEU A 63 1.69 -11.44 3.58
C LEU A 63 0.50 -11.62 2.64
N GLY A 64 0.59 -11.12 1.41
CA GLY A 64 -0.51 -11.19 0.43
C GLY A 64 -0.48 -10.05 -0.57
N SER A 65 -1.29 -10.16 -1.63
CA SER A 65 -1.36 -9.22 -2.77
C SER A 65 -2.71 -8.51 -2.91
N ASN A 66 -3.63 -8.72 -1.97
CA ASN A 66 -5.03 -8.32 -2.06
C ASN A 66 -5.48 -7.56 -0.80
N PHE A 67 -4.56 -6.83 -0.14
CA PHE A 67 -4.96 -5.97 0.97
C PHE A 67 -5.83 -4.83 0.43
N GLU A 68 -7.02 -4.68 1.00
CA GLU A 68 -8.01 -3.67 0.66
C GLU A 68 -8.56 -3.05 1.95
N GLY A 69 -9.31 -1.94 1.82
CA GLY A 69 -9.95 -1.28 2.95
C GLY A 69 -9.18 -0.06 3.43
N ASP A 70 -9.23 0.22 4.74
CA ASP A 70 -8.68 1.45 5.32
C ASP A 70 -7.15 1.41 5.45
N THR A 71 -6.51 2.47 4.97
CA THR A 71 -5.05 2.59 4.95
C THR A 71 -4.44 2.65 6.35
N ASN A 72 -5.07 3.36 7.29
CA ASN A 72 -4.54 3.51 8.65
C ASN A 72 -4.65 2.19 9.41
N ALA A 73 -5.78 1.48 9.25
CA ALA A 73 -5.94 0.15 9.80
C ALA A 73 -4.86 -0.83 9.28
N LEU A 74 -4.55 -0.78 7.98
CA LEU A 74 -3.49 -1.62 7.42
C LEU A 74 -2.11 -1.26 7.96
N ALA A 75 -1.81 0.03 8.14
CA ALA A 75 -0.55 0.49 8.72
C ALA A 75 -0.40 0.03 10.18
N GLN A 76 -1.47 0.10 10.99
CA GLN A 76 -1.47 -0.40 12.37
C GLN A 76 -1.23 -1.91 12.44
N ILE A 77 -1.83 -2.68 11.53
CA ILE A 77 -1.53 -4.12 11.42
C ILE A 77 -0.05 -4.35 11.07
N HIS A 78 0.51 -3.54 10.15
CA HIS A 78 1.93 -3.67 9.80
C HIS A 78 2.86 -3.29 10.95
N LEU A 79 2.52 -2.31 11.79
CA LEU A 79 3.29 -2.00 13.01
C LEU A 79 3.41 -3.23 13.91
N GLU A 80 2.28 -3.90 14.19
CA GLU A 80 2.27 -5.07 15.07
C GLU A 80 3.00 -6.27 14.46
N ILE A 81 2.96 -6.43 13.13
CA ILE A 81 3.76 -7.43 12.43
C ILE A 81 5.26 -7.12 12.55
N LEU A 82 5.67 -5.87 12.31
CA LEU A 82 7.05 -5.44 12.44
C LEU A 82 7.58 -5.68 13.86
N ARG A 83 6.80 -5.32 14.87
CA ARG A 83 7.08 -5.59 16.29
C ARG A 83 7.25 -7.07 16.57
N SER A 84 6.32 -7.89 16.09
CA SER A 84 6.35 -9.33 16.27
C SER A 84 7.58 -9.98 15.62
N ILE A 85 7.99 -9.47 14.44
CA ILE A 85 9.20 -9.93 13.76
C ILE A 85 10.44 -9.57 14.60
N ARG A 86 10.55 -8.31 15.05
CA ARG A 86 11.68 -7.85 15.88
C ARG A 86 11.78 -8.61 17.20
N GLN A 87 10.64 -8.88 17.83
CA GLN A 87 10.55 -9.62 19.10
C GLN A 87 10.69 -11.15 18.91
N ARG A 88 10.84 -11.63 17.67
CA ARG A 88 10.94 -13.06 17.33
C ARG A 88 9.74 -13.88 17.81
N THR A 89 8.56 -13.28 17.77
CA THR A 89 7.26 -13.89 18.08
C THR A 89 6.40 -14.14 16.85
N PHE A 90 6.75 -13.55 15.70
CA PHE A 90 6.05 -13.77 14.44
C PHE A 90 6.19 -15.23 13.97
N GLU A 91 5.06 -15.91 13.77
CA GLU A 91 5.04 -17.27 13.27
C GLU A 91 5.61 -17.37 11.85
N GLY A 92 6.42 -18.39 11.59
CA GLY A 92 7.07 -18.60 10.29
C GLY A 92 8.48 -18.02 10.19
N VAL A 93 8.97 -17.29 11.19
CA VAL A 93 10.39 -16.90 11.30
C VAL A 93 11.03 -17.67 12.47
N PRO A 94 12.00 -18.57 12.21
CA PRO A 94 12.70 -19.27 13.29
C PRO A 94 13.37 -18.29 14.25
N LYS A 95 13.29 -18.53 15.56
CA LYS A 95 13.97 -17.71 16.59
C LYS A 95 15.49 -17.63 16.39
N THR A 96 16.06 -18.66 15.77
CA THR A 96 17.49 -18.75 15.43
C THR A 96 17.85 -18.04 14.12
N ASN A 97 16.88 -17.48 13.40
CA ASN A 97 17.15 -16.79 12.14
C ASN A 97 17.93 -15.49 12.40
N THR A 98 19.14 -15.43 11.85
CA THR A 98 20.00 -14.25 11.86
C THR A 98 19.97 -13.49 10.53
N ARG A 99 19.29 -14.03 9.51
CA ARG A 99 19.19 -13.35 8.21
C ARG A 99 18.24 -12.17 8.31
N PRO A 100 18.57 -11.02 7.67
CA PRO A 100 17.61 -9.95 7.51
C PRO A 100 16.32 -10.43 6.84
N ILE A 101 15.20 -9.82 7.22
CA ILE A 101 13.86 -10.22 6.78
C ILE A 101 13.33 -9.20 5.79
N CYS A 102 12.82 -9.66 4.65
CA CYS A 102 12.05 -8.90 3.69
C CYS A 102 10.56 -9.21 3.88
N LEU A 103 9.82 -8.24 4.40
CA LEU A 103 8.36 -8.27 4.52
C LEU A 103 7.73 -7.66 3.27
N LEU A 104 6.84 -8.42 2.62
CA LEU A 104 6.18 -8.02 1.38
C LEU A 104 4.67 -8.07 1.55
N SER A 105 3.99 -7.00 1.12
CA SER A 105 2.54 -6.97 1.00
C SER A 105 2.11 -6.08 -0.16
N GLY A 106 0.88 -6.25 -0.66
CA GLY A 106 0.34 -5.43 -1.72
C GLY A 106 -1.17 -5.55 -1.84
N GLY A 107 -1.74 -4.73 -2.71
CA GLY A 107 -3.17 -4.52 -2.83
C GLY A 107 -3.47 -3.05 -3.07
N GLU A 108 -4.67 -2.60 -2.77
CA GLU A 108 -5.15 -1.24 -3.02
C GLU A 108 -5.99 -0.78 -1.84
N THR A 109 -5.40 0.06 -0.98
CA THR A 109 -6.14 0.64 0.15
C THR A 109 -6.84 1.93 -0.23
N THR A 110 -7.74 2.36 0.64
CA THR A 110 -8.48 3.60 0.49
C THR A 110 -8.30 4.46 1.73
N MET A 111 -8.59 5.74 1.57
CA MET A 111 -8.55 6.71 2.65
C MET A 111 -9.88 7.45 2.70
N ARG A 112 -10.35 7.70 3.92
CA ARG A 112 -11.47 8.61 4.12
C ARG A 112 -10.94 10.03 4.15
N LEU A 113 -11.26 10.79 3.11
CA LEU A 113 -10.88 12.20 3.03
C LEU A 113 -11.78 13.05 3.94
N VAL A 114 -11.17 14.00 4.65
CA VAL A 114 -11.89 15.08 5.35
C VAL A 114 -12.29 16.18 4.35
N PRO A 115 -13.21 17.10 4.71
CA PRO A 115 -13.48 18.26 3.86
C PRO A 115 -12.20 19.07 3.59
N HIS A 116 -11.98 19.44 2.32
CA HIS A 116 -10.79 20.18 1.87
C HIS A 116 -9.45 19.52 2.25
N PRO A 117 -9.19 18.28 1.79
CA PRO A 117 -7.95 17.60 2.11
C PRO A 117 -6.76 18.31 1.46
N GLY A 118 -5.61 18.32 2.14
CA GLY A 118 -4.34 18.67 1.51
C GLY A 118 -3.85 17.59 0.55
N PRO A 119 -2.73 17.83 -0.16
CA PRO A 119 -2.13 16.83 -1.04
C PRO A 119 -1.60 15.63 -0.23
N GLY A 120 -1.74 14.44 -0.80
CA GLY A 120 -1.33 13.18 -0.19
C GLY A 120 -1.98 12.00 -0.87
N GLY A 121 -1.55 10.80 -0.51
CA GLY A 121 -2.11 9.55 -1.01
C GLY A 121 -2.00 8.43 0.00
N ARG A 122 -2.53 7.26 -0.37
CA ARG A 122 -2.63 6.09 0.51
C ARG A 122 -1.25 5.52 0.87
N ASN A 123 -0.30 5.54 -0.05
CA ASN A 123 1.05 5.04 0.24
C ASN A 123 1.83 6.00 1.15
N GLN A 124 1.69 7.31 0.91
CA GLN A 124 2.20 8.36 1.79
C GLN A 124 1.59 8.29 3.19
N ALA A 125 0.26 8.14 3.30
CA ALA A 125 -0.42 8.02 4.58
C ALA A 125 -0.01 6.75 5.34
N PHE A 126 0.12 5.62 4.64
CA PHE A 126 0.63 4.38 5.23
C PHE A 126 2.04 4.58 5.81
N ALA A 127 2.96 5.17 5.05
CA ALA A 127 4.32 5.43 5.50
C ALA A 127 4.36 6.40 6.70
N LEU A 128 3.58 7.47 6.66
CA LEU A 128 3.49 8.44 7.74
C LEU A 128 2.94 7.80 9.03
N GLU A 129 1.91 6.97 8.93
CA GLU A 129 1.34 6.26 10.08
C GLU A 129 2.37 5.33 10.73
N LEU A 130 3.19 4.64 9.92
CA LEU A 130 4.31 3.85 10.45
C LEU A 130 5.35 4.74 11.15
N LEU A 131 5.78 5.83 10.53
CA LEU A 131 6.77 6.75 11.11
C LEU A 131 6.31 7.33 12.45
N LEU A 132 5.01 7.57 12.61
CA LEU A 132 4.43 8.09 13.85
C LEU A 132 4.20 7.02 14.91
N GLY A 133 3.94 5.78 14.50
CA GLY A 133 3.67 4.66 15.38
C GLY A 133 4.92 3.93 15.89
N LEU A 134 6.04 4.01 15.16
CA LEU A 134 7.31 3.41 15.53
C LEU A 134 8.05 4.24 16.59
N GLY A 135 8.68 3.57 17.55
CA GLY A 135 9.71 4.15 18.42
C GLY A 135 11.09 4.21 17.75
N ARG A 136 12.01 4.99 18.35
CA ARG A 136 13.39 5.14 17.85
C ARG A 136 14.11 3.80 17.68
N ASP A 137 13.99 2.93 18.67
CA ASP A 137 14.63 1.61 18.62
C ASP A 137 13.96 0.69 17.59
N GLU A 138 12.67 0.91 17.31
CA GLU A 138 11.91 0.10 16.35
C GLU A 138 12.23 0.44 14.90
N VAL A 139 12.57 1.71 14.62
CA VAL A 139 12.96 2.16 13.28
C VAL A 139 14.44 1.93 12.99
N ASN A 140 15.29 1.84 14.03
CA ASN A 140 16.66 1.38 13.86
C ASN A 140 16.64 0.01 13.18
N ASN A 141 17.45 -0.18 12.14
CA ASN A 141 17.49 -1.43 11.35
C ASN A 141 16.23 -1.74 10.51
N LEU A 142 15.34 -0.75 10.30
CA LEU A 142 14.20 -0.86 9.39
C LEU A 142 14.37 0.10 8.20
N CYS A 143 14.11 -0.42 6.99
CA CYS A 143 13.88 0.39 5.80
C CYS A 143 12.65 -0.16 5.08
N LEU A 144 11.60 0.63 4.93
CA LEU A 144 10.38 0.23 4.24
C LEU A 144 9.98 1.24 3.18
N LEU A 145 9.43 0.75 2.07
CA LEU A 145 8.80 1.53 1.02
C LEU A 145 7.33 1.10 0.87
N SER A 146 6.41 2.07 0.85
CA SER A 146 5.07 1.89 0.31
C SER A 146 4.97 2.70 -0.98
N ALA A 147 4.58 2.08 -2.09
CA ALA A 147 4.51 2.77 -3.37
C ALA A 147 3.43 2.21 -4.32
N GLY A 148 2.77 3.11 -5.04
CA GLY A 148 1.96 2.83 -6.22
C GLY A 148 2.85 2.41 -7.39
N THR A 149 2.49 1.32 -8.06
CA THR A 149 3.31 0.80 -9.16
C THR A 149 3.21 1.61 -10.45
N ASP A 150 2.25 2.54 -10.54
CA ASP A 150 2.10 3.54 -11.60
C ASP A 150 3.03 4.74 -11.47
N GLY A 151 3.66 4.92 -10.31
CA GLY A 151 4.55 6.04 -10.03
C GLY A 151 3.85 7.23 -9.37
N GLU A 152 2.56 7.08 -9.03
CA GLU A 152 1.71 8.14 -8.49
C GLU A 152 1.02 7.69 -7.19
N ASP A 153 0.66 8.65 -6.34
CA ASP A 153 -0.05 8.40 -5.08
C ASP A 153 -0.87 9.64 -4.72
N GLY A 154 -2.18 9.53 -4.94
CA GLY A 154 -3.10 10.66 -4.85
C GLY A 154 -2.77 11.79 -5.83
N PRO A 155 -3.24 13.02 -5.59
CA PRO A 155 -2.93 14.18 -6.44
C PRO A 155 -1.52 14.73 -6.14
N THR A 156 -0.49 13.90 -6.30
CA THR A 156 0.92 14.25 -6.00
C THR A 156 1.87 13.73 -7.07
N ASN A 157 3.11 14.24 -7.09
CA ASN A 157 4.17 13.78 -8.00
C ASN A 157 5.03 12.66 -7.40
N SER A 158 4.54 11.97 -6.37
CA SER A 158 5.24 10.86 -5.70
C SER A 158 4.42 9.59 -5.81
N ALA A 159 5.10 8.44 -5.92
CA ALA A 159 4.48 7.12 -5.87
C ALA A 159 4.15 6.68 -4.44
N GLY A 160 4.70 7.34 -3.43
CA GLY A 160 4.57 6.95 -2.04
C GLY A 160 5.73 7.50 -1.21
N ALA A 161 6.17 6.75 -0.20
CA ALA A 161 7.22 7.21 0.70
C ALA A 161 7.99 6.09 1.41
N TRP A 162 9.20 6.46 1.81
CA TRP A 162 10.11 5.68 2.63
C TRP A 162 9.79 5.80 4.12
N VAL A 163 10.11 4.74 4.86
CA VAL A 163 10.07 4.67 6.32
C VAL A 163 11.43 4.12 6.76
N ASP A 164 12.28 4.98 7.30
CA ASP A 164 13.58 4.63 7.84
C ASP A 164 13.95 5.54 9.02
N GLY A 165 15.10 5.28 9.63
CA GLY A 165 15.56 6.03 10.80
C GLY A 165 15.78 7.52 10.53
N LEU A 166 16.17 7.90 9.30
CA LEU A 166 16.39 9.30 8.93
C LEU A 166 15.07 10.06 8.80
N ALA A 167 14.09 9.47 8.11
CA ALA A 167 12.75 10.01 7.98
C ALA A 167 12.08 10.16 9.36
N TRP A 168 12.26 9.16 10.22
CA TRP A 168 11.73 9.16 11.58
C TRP A 168 12.34 10.28 12.42
N GLU A 169 13.68 10.42 12.42
CA GLU A 169 14.39 11.43 13.20
C GLU A 169 13.93 12.84 12.83
N LYS A 170 13.91 13.17 11.53
CA LYS A 170 13.48 14.50 11.10
C LYS A 170 12.02 14.80 11.45
N LEU A 171 11.11 13.83 11.27
CA LEU A 171 9.71 13.99 11.62
C LEU A 171 9.52 14.19 13.13
N HIS A 172 10.22 13.42 13.95
CA HIS A 172 10.12 13.49 15.41
C HIS A 172 10.74 14.76 15.98
N GLU A 173 11.88 15.24 15.44
CA GLU A 173 12.45 16.53 15.82
C GLU A 173 11.47 17.68 15.53
N TRP A 174 10.87 17.70 14.33
CA TRP A 174 9.85 18.70 13.99
C TRP A 174 8.65 18.66 14.96
N ARG A 175 8.20 17.46 15.34
CA ARG A 175 7.05 17.26 16.22
C ARG A 175 7.27 17.76 17.65
N LYS A 176 8.51 17.84 18.15
CA LYS A 176 8.79 18.40 19.49
C LYS A 176 8.29 19.84 19.64
N GLY A 177 8.29 20.61 18.54
CA GLY A 177 7.74 21.98 18.50
C GLY A 177 6.30 22.08 18.03
N HIS A 178 5.70 20.98 17.58
CA HIS A 178 4.38 20.94 16.92
C HIS A 178 3.58 19.72 17.40
N PRO A 179 3.08 19.73 18.66
CA PRO A 179 2.26 18.64 19.16
C PRO A 179 0.98 18.52 18.33
N MET A 180 0.84 17.41 17.61
CA MET A 180 -0.27 17.16 16.68
C MET A 180 -1.51 16.66 17.43
N GLU A 181 -2.66 17.31 17.23
CA GLU A 181 -3.90 17.01 17.98
C GLU A 181 -4.81 15.93 17.36
N SER A 182 -4.58 15.41 16.15
CA SER A 182 -5.37 14.26 15.66
C SER A 182 -4.72 13.40 14.58
N GLN A 183 -5.04 12.10 14.60
CA GLN A 183 -4.69 11.11 13.56
C GLN A 183 -5.33 11.42 12.19
N ASN A 184 -6.50 12.07 12.14
CA ASN A 184 -7.21 12.36 10.90
C ASN A 184 -6.58 13.51 10.09
N LEU A 185 -5.90 14.45 10.74
CA LEU A 185 -5.16 15.53 10.07
C LEU A 185 -3.94 15.00 9.30
N LEU A 186 -3.31 13.93 9.80
CA LEU A 186 -2.06 13.36 9.28
C LEU A 186 -2.23 12.68 7.92
N ALA A 187 -3.35 11.98 7.73
CA ALA A 187 -3.71 11.35 6.45
C ALA A 187 -3.80 12.37 5.30
N THR A 188 -4.25 13.59 5.57
CA THR A 188 -4.51 14.64 4.55
C THR A 188 -3.40 15.67 4.40
N GLN A 189 -2.36 15.59 5.22
CA GLN A 189 -1.14 16.39 5.11
C GLN A 189 0.09 15.51 4.86
N SER A 190 -0.11 14.24 4.51
CA SER A 190 0.96 13.26 4.37
C SER A 190 2.03 13.75 3.40
N ASN A 191 1.65 14.33 2.26
CA ASN A 191 2.62 14.89 1.32
C ASN A 191 3.45 16.02 1.95
N ASN A 192 2.80 17.00 2.59
CA ASN A 192 3.50 18.14 3.19
C ASN A 192 4.43 17.70 4.32
N LEU A 193 3.99 16.79 5.19
CA LEU A 193 4.79 16.28 6.30
C LEU A 193 5.96 15.44 5.79
N LEU A 194 5.75 14.61 4.78
CA LEU A 194 6.79 13.75 4.21
C LEU A 194 7.76 14.52 3.33
N LEU A 195 7.33 15.57 2.62
CA LEU A 195 8.19 16.42 1.80
C LEU A 195 8.97 17.41 2.67
N GLY A 196 8.25 18.14 3.55
CA GLY A 196 8.80 19.24 4.32
C GLY A 196 9.58 18.81 5.56
N HIS A 197 9.20 17.68 6.18
CA HIS A 197 9.73 17.33 7.50
C HIS A 197 10.40 15.95 7.52
N ALA A 198 9.80 14.89 6.97
CA ALA A 198 10.50 13.60 6.89
C ALA A 198 11.52 13.54 5.72
N GLN A 199 11.30 14.32 4.67
CA GLN A 199 12.02 14.26 3.38
C GLN A 199 12.10 12.82 2.82
N ALA A 200 10.96 12.14 2.84
CA ALA A 200 10.85 10.70 2.62
C ALA A 200 10.04 10.32 1.38
N LEU A 201 9.62 11.27 0.55
CA LEU A 201 8.85 10.97 -0.65
C LEU A 201 9.65 10.12 -1.64
N PHE A 202 8.99 9.13 -2.21
CA PHE A 202 9.51 8.34 -3.32
C PHE A 202 8.83 8.79 -4.61
N ALA A 203 9.60 9.45 -5.49
CA ALA A 203 9.09 10.06 -6.72
C ALA A 203 9.89 9.55 -7.94
N PRO A 204 9.67 8.30 -8.38
CA PRO A 204 10.37 7.73 -9.54
C PRO A 204 9.90 8.31 -10.88
N GLY A 205 8.79 9.05 -10.90
CA GLY A 205 8.06 9.42 -12.11
C GLY A 205 7.16 8.27 -12.62
N PRO A 206 6.44 8.51 -13.73
CA PRO A 206 5.49 7.53 -14.27
C PRO A 206 6.21 6.28 -14.75
N THR A 207 5.72 5.11 -14.35
CA THR A 207 6.35 3.82 -14.68
C THR A 207 5.84 3.19 -15.98
N GLY A 208 4.66 3.64 -16.46
CA GLY A 208 3.99 3.09 -17.64
C GLY A 208 3.23 1.77 -17.39
N THR A 209 3.02 1.38 -16.13
CA THR A 209 2.21 0.19 -15.76
C THR A 209 1.42 0.46 -14.49
N ASN A 210 0.33 -0.28 -14.23
CA ASN A 210 -0.36 -0.22 -12.95
C ASN A 210 -0.82 -1.62 -12.53
N VAL A 211 -0.30 -2.07 -11.38
CA VAL A 211 -0.72 -3.30 -10.71
C VAL A 211 -0.94 -3.07 -9.21
N MET A 212 -1.51 -1.90 -8.86
CA MET A 212 -1.82 -1.44 -7.50
C MET A 212 -0.57 -1.14 -6.66
N ASP A 213 -0.68 -1.13 -5.33
CA ASP A 213 0.41 -0.80 -4.42
C ASP A 213 1.29 -2.00 -4.04
N VAL A 214 2.57 -1.73 -3.84
CA VAL A 214 3.53 -2.65 -3.22
C VAL A 214 4.13 -2.03 -1.97
N ARG A 215 4.30 -2.86 -0.94
CA ARG A 215 4.93 -2.51 0.33
C ARG A 215 6.08 -3.49 0.57
N ILE A 216 7.28 -2.94 0.75
CA ILE A 216 8.52 -3.71 0.87
C ILE A 216 9.26 -3.20 2.10
N GLY A 217 9.35 -4.01 3.15
CA GLY A 217 10.11 -3.70 4.36
C GLY A 217 11.30 -4.62 4.51
N VAL A 218 12.49 -4.09 4.75
CA VAL A 218 13.69 -4.82 5.13
C VAL A 218 14.00 -4.55 6.58
N ILE A 219 14.08 -5.61 7.38
CA ILE A 219 14.38 -5.59 8.81
C ILE A 219 15.70 -6.30 9.03
N LEU A 220 16.76 -5.55 9.36
CA LEU A 220 18.04 -6.16 9.73
C LEU A 220 17.89 -6.81 11.12
N GLN A 221 18.42 -8.02 11.26
CA GLN A 221 18.45 -8.71 12.55
C GLN A 221 19.69 -8.27 13.30
N GLU A 222 19.52 -7.85 14.56
CA GLU A 222 20.65 -7.64 15.46
C GLU A 222 21.25 -8.99 15.85
N SER A 223 22.58 -9.09 15.77
CA SER A 223 23.31 -10.20 16.37
C SER A 223 23.12 -10.16 17.88
N LEU A 224 22.71 -11.29 18.45
CA LEU A 224 22.67 -11.48 19.91
C LEU A 224 24.05 -11.28 20.54
#